data_AF-A0A3B0Z043-F1
#
_entry.id   AF-A0A3B0Z043-F1
#
_cell.length_a   1.000
_cell.length_b   1.000
_cell.length_c   1.000
_cell.angle_alpha   90.00
_cell.angle_beta   90.00
_cell.angle_gamma   90.00
#
_symmetry.space_group_name_H-M   'P 1'
#
loop_
_entity.id
_entity.type
_entity.pdbx_description
1 polymer ?
#
loop_
_entity_poly.entity_id
_entity_poly.type
_entity_poly.pdbx_seq_one_letter_code
_entity_poly.pdbx_strand_id
1 'polypeptide(L)'
;MVTIGGALMNRLPRIALLAAVTSVLFLSGCATQKPPIYRWGEYEQLVYEMYAKPGKADPGTQVAKLSEDIARTQSEGKRVPPGVHAHLGYMYYIQGNESSAMSEFALERELFPESTVFVDGMLSRLQGGAQ
;
A
#
# COMPACT_ATOMS: atom_id res chain seq x y z
N MET A 1 -17.59 -28.88 -63.46
CA MET A 1 -18.19 -29.22 -62.14
C MET A 1 -17.06 -29.25 -61.12
N VAL A 2 -17.07 -28.27 -60.21
CA VAL A 2 -15.92 -27.93 -59.37
C VAL A 2 -15.85 -28.86 -58.15
N THR A 3 -14.66 -29.41 -57.89
CA THR A 3 -14.30 -30.20 -56.71
C THR A 3 -14.14 -29.32 -55.46
N ILE A 4 -15.20 -28.66 -55.00
CA ILE A 4 -15.14 -27.74 -53.84
C ILE A 4 -15.31 -28.49 -52.49
N GLY A 5 -15.88 -29.70 -52.49
CA GLY A 5 -16.32 -30.37 -51.25
C GLY A 5 -15.23 -30.97 -50.36
N GLY A 6 -14.08 -31.40 -50.91
CA GLY A 6 -13.05 -32.12 -50.13
C GLY A 6 -12.17 -31.21 -49.27
N ALA A 7 -11.92 -29.98 -49.71
CA ALA A 7 -11.04 -29.05 -49.01
C ALA A 7 -11.69 -28.46 -47.74
N LEU A 8 -13.03 -28.30 -47.73
CA LEU A 8 -13.77 -27.73 -46.62
C LEU A 8 -13.88 -28.71 -45.43
N MET A 9 -14.08 -29.99 -45.71
CA MET A 9 -14.27 -31.04 -44.70
C MET A 9 -12.98 -31.32 -43.88
N ASN A 10 -11.81 -31.12 -44.49
CA ASN A 10 -10.50 -31.34 -43.86
C ASN A 10 -9.96 -30.12 -43.08
N ARG A 11 -10.66 -28.96 -43.15
CA ARG A 11 -10.31 -27.71 -42.41
C ARG A 11 -11.07 -27.58 -41.10
N LEU A 12 -12.27 -28.19 -40.99
CA LEU A 12 -13.10 -28.24 -39.78
C LEU A 12 -12.37 -28.75 -38.51
N PRO A 13 -11.62 -29.86 -38.53
CA PRO A 13 -10.90 -30.32 -37.33
C PRO A 13 -9.74 -29.39 -36.94
N ARG A 14 -9.14 -28.69 -37.91
CA ARG A 14 -8.06 -27.70 -37.66
C ARG A 14 -8.62 -26.42 -37.03
N ILE A 15 -9.79 -25.97 -37.45
CA ILE A 15 -10.49 -24.82 -36.86
C ILE A 15 -10.97 -25.15 -35.44
N ALA A 16 -11.51 -26.35 -35.23
CA ALA A 16 -11.90 -26.81 -33.89
C ALA A 16 -10.69 -26.91 -32.94
N LEU A 17 -9.55 -27.40 -33.43
CA LEU A 17 -8.30 -27.44 -32.66
C LEU A 17 -7.79 -26.04 -32.33
N LEU A 18 -7.80 -25.11 -33.29
CA LEU A 18 -7.43 -23.71 -33.05
C LEU A 18 -8.35 -23.03 -32.04
N ALA A 19 -9.67 -23.27 -32.12
CA ALA A 19 -10.63 -22.73 -31.17
C ALA A 19 -10.43 -23.31 -29.76
N ALA A 20 -10.14 -24.60 -29.65
CA ALA A 20 -9.83 -25.26 -28.38
C ALA A 20 -8.53 -24.72 -27.75
N VAL A 21 -7.46 -24.57 -28.54
CA VAL A 21 -6.18 -23.99 -28.08
C VAL A 21 -6.36 -22.54 -27.63
N THR A 22 -7.11 -21.75 -28.41
CA THR A 22 -7.41 -20.35 -28.06
C THR A 22 -8.22 -20.27 -26.75
N SER A 23 -9.18 -21.18 -26.55
CA SER A 23 -9.98 -21.24 -25.33
C SER A 23 -9.12 -21.58 -24.10
N VAL A 24 -8.19 -22.53 -24.21
CA VAL A 24 -7.26 -22.87 -23.11
C VAL A 24 -6.34 -21.69 -22.77
N LEU A 25 -5.90 -20.90 -23.76
CA LEU A 25 -5.13 -19.69 -23.51
C LEU A 25 -5.94 -18.62 -22.76
N PHE A 26 -7.23 -18.43 -23.10
CA PHE A 26 -8.11 -17.51 -22.38
C PHE A 26 -8.40 -17.93 -20.93
N LEU A 27 -8.32 -19.21 -20.60
CA LEU A 27 -8.50 -19.71 -19.23
C LEU A 27 -7.21 -19.67 -18.37
N SER A 28 -6.06 -19.31 -18.95
CA SER A 28 -4.77 -19.26 -18.23
C SER A 28 -4.46 -17.93 -17.52
N GLY A 29 -5.50 -17.18 -17.12
CA GLY A 29 -5.40 -15.91 -16.43
C GLY A 29 -5.37 -16.00 -14.89
N CYS A 30 -4.69 -16.99 -14.30
CA CYS A 30 -4.48 -17.00 -12.84
C CYS A 30 -3.22 -16.19 -12.50
N ALA A 31 -3.39 -14.88 -12.34
CA ALA A 31 -2.35 -14.05 -11.73
C ALA A 31 -2.22 -14.47 -10.26
N THR A 32 -1.16 -15.22 -9.93
CA THR A 32 -0.79 -15.45 -8.53
C THR A 32 -0.45 -14.10 -7.92
N GLN A 33 -1.32 -13.62 -7.03
CA GLN A 33 -1.15 -12.33 -6.40
C GLN A 33 0.08 -12.41 -5.48
N LYS A 34 1.13 -11.64 -5.81
CA LYS A 34 2.28 -11.51 -4.93
C LYS A 34 1.78 -10.96 -3.59
N PRO A 35 2.27 -11.47 -2.44
CA PRO A 35 1.91 -10.92 -1.15
C PRO A 35 2.28 -9.43 -1.12
N PRO A 36 1.45 -8.58 -0.49
CA PRO A 36 1.72 -7.16 -0.39
C PRO A 36 3.04 -6.93 0.35
N ILE A 37 3.80 -5.95 -0.12
CA ILE A 37 5.09 -5.56 0.48
C ILE A 37 4.91 -4.84 1.81
N TYR A 38 3.76 -4.17 1.99
CA TYR A 38 3.41 -3.42 3.19
C TYR A 38 2.25 -4.08 3.92
N ARG A 39 2.24 -3.91 5.24
CA ARG A 39 1.12 -4.29 6.09
C ARG A 39 0.41 -3.02 6.57
N TRP A 40 -0.78 -2.75 6.02
CA TRP A 40 -1.58 -1.58 6.38
C TRP A 40 -2.29 -1.71 7.73
N GLY A 41 -2.48 -2.93 8.22
CA GLY A 41 -3.00 -3.18 9.56
C GLY A 41 -4.27 -2.39 9.88
N GLU A 42 -4.25 -1.66 11.00
CA GLU A 42 -5.35 -0.82 11.47
C GLU A 42 -5.34 0.60 10.88
N TYR A 43 -4.32 0.97 10.09
CA TYR A 43 -4.09 2.34 9.63
C TYR A 43 -5.29 2.91 8.86
N GLU A 44 -5.80 2.17 7.87
CA GLU A 44 -6.91 2.65 7.03
C GLU A 44 -8.18 2.89 7.84
N GLN A 45 -8.48 1.99 8.78
CA GLN A 45 -9.62 2.12 9.68
C GLN A 45 -9.43 3.30 10.64
N LEU A 46 -8.22 3.53 11.15
CA LEU A 46 -7.91 4.66 12.00
C LEU A 46 -8.13 6.00 11.28
N VAL A 47 -7.64 6.12 10.04
CA VAL A 47 -7.84 7.31 9.21
C VAL A 47 -9.33 7.54 8.94
N TYR A 48 -10.07 6.47 8.61
CA TYR A 48 -11.51 6.55 8.45
C TYR A 48 -12.21 7.04 9.72
N GLU A 49 -11.88 6.48 10.89
CA GLU A 49 -12.48 6.88 12.16
C GLU A 49 -12.19 8.33 12.52
N MET A 50 -10.98 8.81 12.26
CA MET A 50 -10.60 10.21 12.47
C MET A 50 -11.51 11.17 11.70
N TYR A 51 -11.83 10.88 10.44
CA TYR A 51 -12.68 11.75 9.61
C TYR A 51 -14.18 11.51 9.81
N ALA A 52 -14.60 10.25 9.89
CA ALA A 52 -16.02 9.89 9.92
C ALA A 52 -16.64 9.99 11.32
N LYS A 53 -15.83 9.94 12.39
CA LYS A 53 -16.29 9.93 13.77
C LYS A 53 -15.47 10.91 14.63
N PRO A 54 -15.77 12.21 14.57
CA PRO A 54 -15.05 13.22 15.34
C PRO A 54 -14.93 12.85 16.83
N GLY A 55 -13.71 12.92 17.37
CA GLY A 55 -13.39 12.57 18.75
C GLY A 55 -13.17 11.08 19.05
N LYS A 56 -13.34 10.17 18.07
CA LYS A 56 -13.04 8.72 18.26
C LYS A 56 -11.58 8.35 18.00
N ALA A 57 -10.83 9.23 17.35
CA ALA A 57 -9.40 9.08 17.11
C ALA A 57 -8.71 10.39 17.51
N ASP A 58 -8.77 10.74 18.80
CA ASP A 58 -7.96 11.84 19.33
C ASP A 58 -6.45 11.51 19.22
N PRO A 59 -5.55 12.50 19.35
CA PRO A 59 -4.12 12.27 19.17
C PRO A 59 -3.54 11.14 20.04
N GLY A 60 -4.02 10.98 21.29
CA GLY A 60 -3.59 9.92 22.19
C GLY A 60 -3.99 8.54 21.68
N THR A 61 -5.25 8.40 21.27
CA THR A 61 -5.76 7.17 20.64
C THR A 61 -5.01 6.83 19.35
N GLN A 62 -4.69 7.83 18.53
CA GLN A 62 -3.92 7.63 17.30
C GLN A 62 -2.49 7.15 17.59
N VAL A 63 -1.78 7.78 18.54
CA VAL A 63 -0.44 7.31 18.95
C VAL A 63 -0.45 5.87 19.41
N ALA A 64 -1.41 5.49 20.27
CA ALA A 64 -1.51 4.13 20.79
C ALA A 64 -1.72 3.11 19.66
N LYS A 65 -2.73 3.34 18.80
CA LYS A 65 -3.05 2.43 17.68
C LYS A 65 -1.91 2.33 16.67
N LEU A 66 -1.31 3.45 16.28
CA LEU A 66 -0.20 3.46 15.31
C LEU A 66 1.04 2.73 15.87
N SER A 67 1.39 2.99 17.13
CA SER A 67 2.57 2.35 17.75
C SER A 67 2.38 0.83 17.89
N GLU A 68 1.19 0.38 18.28
CA GLU A 68 0.85 -1.05 18.33
C GLU A 68 0.93 -1.69 16.95
N ASP A 69 0.35 -1.06 15.93
CA ASP A 69 0.31 -1.61 14.58
C ASP A 69 1.70 -1.64 13.93
N ILE A 70 2.56 -0.65 14.21
CA ILE A 70 3.98 -0.66 13.83
C ILE A 70 4.71 -1.83 14.49
N ALA A 71 4.58 -1.98 15.81
CA ALA A 71 5.25 -3.06 16.55
C ALA A 71 4.84 -4.45 16.05
N ARG A 72 3.54 -4.63 15.77
CA ARG A 72 3.02 -5.86 15.16
C ARG A 72 3.54 -6.07 13.74
N THR A 73 3.60 -5.02 12.93
CA THR A 73 4.13 -5.10 11.56
C THR A 73 5.58 -5.56 11.54
N GLN A 74 6.40 -5.03 12.45
CA GLN A 74 7.79 -5.41 12.62
C GLN A 74 7.93 -6.86 13.13
N SER A 75 7.09 -7.30 14.08
CA SER A 75 7.13 -8.68 14.60
C SER A 75 6.73 -9.73 13.56
N GLU A 76 5.86 -9.36 12.62
CA GLU A 76 5.50 -10.19 11.46
C GLU A 76 6.58 -10.17 10.34
N GLY A 77 7.69 -9.44 10.53
CA GLY A 77 8.75 -9.30 9.53
C GLY A 77 8.28 -8.56 8.26
N LYS A 78 7.23 -7.73 8.39
CA LYS A 78 6.66 -6.93 7.30
C LYS A 78 7.17 -5.50 7.37
N ARG A 79 7.01 -4.77 6.25
CA ARG A 79 7.37 -3.35 6.19
C ARG A 79 6.19 -2.49 6.60
N VAL A 80 6.46 -1.51 7.45
CA VAL A 80 5.53 -0.40 7.73
C VAL A 80 5.30 0.38 6.43
N PRO A 81 4.06 0.74 6.09
CA PRO A 81 3.77 1.51 4.88
C PRO A 81 4.34 2.93 4.93
N PRO A 82 4.60 3.55 3.76
CA PRO A 82 5.01 4.96 3.67
C PRO A 82 3.95 5.87 4.31
N GLY A 83 4.42 6.91 5.00
CA GLY A 83 3.60 7.92 5.66
C GLY A 83 3.13 7.56 7.07
N VAL A 84 3.22 6.28 7.49
CA VAL A 84 2.77 5.86 8.82
C VAL A 84 3.68 6.42 9.92
N HIS A 85 5.00 6.44 9.70
CA HIS A 85 5.93 7.07 10.65
C HIS A 85 5.75 8.59 10.64
N ALA A 86 5.54 9.22 9.48
CA ALA A 86 5.16 10.63 9.42
C ALA A 86 3.88 10.94 10.21
N HIS A 87 2.83 10.12 10.09
CA HIS A 87 1.58 10.32 10.83
C HIS A 87 1.83 10.20 12.35
N LEU A 88 2.54 9.15 12.79
CA LEU A 88 2.87 8.98 14.20
C LEU A 88 3.69 10.17 14.74
N GLY A 89 4.69 10.61 13.99
CA GLY A 89 5.49 11.80 14.34
C GLY A 89 4.65 13.06 14.48
N TYR A 90 3.70 13.27 13.57
CA TYR A 90 2.77 14.39 13.67
C TYR A 90 1.87 14.30 14.91
N MET A 91 1.38 13.10 15.27
CA MET A 91 0.59 12.94 16.50
C MET A 91 1.41 13.20 17.76
N TYR A 92 2.68 12.79 17.80
CA TYR A 92 3.58 13.12 18.90
C TYR A 92 3.80 14.63 19.01
N TYR A 93 3.98 15.32 17.88
CA TYR A 93 4.08 16.79 17.86
C TYR A 93 2.82 17.46 18.43
N ILE A 94 1.63 17.02 18.03
CA ILE A 94 0.36 17.54 18.56
C ILE A 94 0.25 17.34 20.08
N GLN A 95 0.85 16.28 20.63
CA GLN A 95 0.91 16.04 22.08
C GLN A 95 2.04 16.80 22.79
N GLY A 96 2.83 17.61 22.07
CA GLY A 96 4.00 18.32 22.62
C GLY A 96 5.23 17.43 22.84
N ASN A 97 5.23 16.19 22.33
CA ASN A 97 6.37 15.28 22.40
C ASN A 97 7.27 15.42 21.16
N GLU A 98 7.99 16.53 21.08
CA GLU A 98 8.85 16.87 19.94
C GLU A 98 10.01 15.88 19.74
N SER A 99 10.53 15.30 20.82
CA SER A 99 11.61 14.32 20.74
C SER A 99 11.17 13.06 19.98
N SER A 100 9.98 12.52 20.31
CA SER A 100 9.43 11.38 19.57
C SER A 100 9.03 11.78 18.16
N ALA A 101 8.48 12.98 17.96
CA ALA A 101 8.15 13.48 16.62
C ALA A 101 9.38 13.52 15.69
N MET A 102 10.51 14.08 16.16
CA MET A 102 11.77 14.11 15.40
C MET A 102 12.26 12.71 15.05
N SER A 103 12.18 11.76 15.99
CA SER A 103 12.61 10.37 15.76
C SER A 103 11.79 9.70 14.66
N GLU A 104 10.47 9.84 14.70
CA GLU A 104 9.58 9.24 13.70
C GLU A 104 9.75 9.88 12.32
N PHE A 105 9.92 11.20 12.26
CA PHE A 105 10.21 11.89 11.01
C PHE A 105 11.57 11.47 10.42
N ALA A 106 12.62 11.38 11.24
CA ALA A 106 13.91 10.90 10.76
C ALA A 106 13.83 9.48 10.19
N LEU A 107 13.06 8.61 10.85
CA LEU A 107 12.85 7.23 10.40
C LEU A 107 12.06 7.16 9.08
N GLU A 108 11.00 7.97 8.92
CA GLU A 108 10.28 8.08 7.65
C GLU A 108 11.23 8.49 6.51
N ARG A 109 12.07 9.51 6.73
CA ARG A 109 13.04 9.98 5.73
C ARG A 109 14.04 8.89 5.33
N GLU A 110 14.48 8.08 6.30
CA GLU A 110 15.40 6.96 6.05
C GLU A 110 14.73 5.84 5.24
N LEU A 111 13.51 5.46 5.61
CA LEU A 111 12.78 4.36 4.98
C LEU A 111 12.23 4.72 3.59
N PHE A 112 11.91 6.00 3.38
CA PHE A 112 11.21 6.52 2.21
C PHE A 112 11.89 7.79 1.69
N PRO A 113 13.05 7.68 1.01
CA PRO A 113 13.80 8.84 0.51
C PRO A 113 13.00 9.71 -0.47
N GLU A 114 11.96 9.17 -1.11
CA GLU A 114 11.01 9.91 -1.93
C GLU A 114 10.22 10.98 -1.15
N SER A 115 10.07 10.81 0.17
CA SER A 115 9.34 11.73 1.05
C SER A 115 10.22 12.87 1.63
N THR A 116 11.54 12.84 1.37
CA THR A 116 12.53 13.72 2.02
C THR A 116 12.14 15.20 2.00
N VAL A 117 11.70 15.73 0.85
CA VAL A 117 11.33 17.15 0.72
C VAL A 117 10.20 17.53 1.69
N PHE A 118 9.22 16.65 1.86
CA PHE A 118 8.11 16.87 2.78
C PHE A 118 8.59 16.76 4.24
N VAL A 119 9.34 15.71 4.56
CA VAL A 119 9.82 15.42 5.92
C VAL A 119 10.81 16.46 6.43
N ASP A 120 11.74 16.93 5.59
CA ASP A 120 12.67 18.00 5.95
C ASP A 120 11.91 19.30 6.26
N GLY A 121 10.80 19.56 5.57
CA GLY A 121 9.89 20.65 5.91
C GLY A 121 9.25 20.51 7.29
N MET A 122 8.85 19.30 7.70
CA MET A 122 8.31 19.05 9.04
C MET A 122 9.39 19.23 10.12
N LEU A 123 10.58 18.69 9.90
CA LEU A 123 11.73 18.81 10.80
C LEU A 123 12.16 20.26 11.00
N SER A 124 12.22 21.05 9.93
CA SER A 124 12.56 22.48 10.00
C SER A 124 11.58 23.26 10.90
N ARG A 125 10.27 23.01 10.76
CA ARG A 125 9.23 23.66 11.58
C ARG A 125 9.34 23.30 13.06
N LEU A 126 9.69 22.06 13.38
CA LEU A 126 9.96 21.64 14.77
C LEU A 126 11.15 22.39 15.39
N GLN A 127 12.17 22.71 14.58
CA GLN A 127 13.38 23.39 15.04
C GLN A 127 13.25 24.91 15.09
N GLY A 128 12.03 25.45 14.98
CA GLY A 128 11.78 26.90 14.96
C GLY A 128 12.12 27.57 13.62
N GLY A 129 12.24 26.80 12.54
CA GLY A 129 12.45 27.30 11.19
C GLY A 129 11.25 28.12 10.70
N ALA A 130 11.47 29.42 10.51
CA ALA A 130 10.59 30.30 9.75
C ALA A 130 10.43 29.75 8.31
N GLN A 131 9.22 29.88 7.76
CA GLN A 131 8.86 29.53 6.39
C GLN A 131 9.76 30.18 5.34
#